data_AF-T2IML2-F1
#
_entry.id   AF-T2IML2-F1
#
_cell.length_a   1.000
_cell.length_b   1.000
_cell.length_c   1.000
_cell.angle_alpha   90.00
_cell.angle_beta   90.00
_cell.angle_gamma   90.00
#
_symmetry.space_group_name_H-M   'P 1'
#
loop_
_entity.id
_entity.type
_entity.pdbx_description
1 polymer ?
#
loop_
_entity_poly.entity_id
_entity_poly.type
_entity_poly.pdbx_seq_one_letter_code
_entity_poly.pdbx_strand_id
1 'polypeptide(L)'
;MNQQQRIVEGIALGNQVNNAVADKVAANAAKMLDQALNENYEAILQAKLNAAVQATLNEHTARAKKHAQKFLSQSKTQLAGSIMETQHQTQLQQLTTNLNLDELDDFDCDLLPEVTKMADEAGDIVIEVNESSAIGF
;
A
#
# COMPACT_ATOMS: atom_id res chain seq x y z
N MET A 1 7.56 67.15 49.70
CA MET A 1 7.78 66.08 48.72
C MET A 1 6.48 65.80 47.99
N ASN A 2 6.53 65.74 46.67
CA ASN A 2 5.41 66.02 45.79
C ASN A 2 4.64 64.73 45.44
N GLN A 3 3.32 64.75 45.58
CA GLN A 3 2.44 63.58 45.41
C GLN A 3 2.58 62.96 44.00
N GLN A 4 2.92 63.77 43.00
CA GLN A 4 3.25 63.33 41.64
C GLN A 4 4.48 62.42 41.56
N GLN A 5 5.54 62.63 42.37
CA GLN A 5 6.72 61.75 42.34
C GLN A 5 6.37 60.33 42.83
N ARG A 6 5.54 60.21 43.88
CA ARG A 6 5.09 58.89 44.37
C ARG A 6 4.22 58.14 43.37
N ILE A 7 3.41 58.85 42.59
CA ILE A 7 2.58 58.25 41.54
C ILE A 7 3.47 57.72 40.40
N VAL A 8 4.46 58.50 39.97
CA VAL A 8 5.42 58.09 38.92
C VAL A 8 6.25 56.88 39.37
N GLU A 9 6.75 56.88 40.60
CA GLU A 9 7.47 55.73 41.18
C GLU A 9 6.57 54.49 41.26
N GLY A 10 5.31 54.64 41.66
CA GLY A 10 4.33 53.56 41.71
C GLY A 10 4.04 52.96 40.33
N ILE A 11 3.91 53.78 39.29
CA ILE A 11 3.70 53.33 37.90
C ILE A 11 4.96 52.63 37.38
N ALA A 12 6.15 53.14 37.68
CA ALA A 12 7.41 52.52 37.28
C ALA A 12 7.61 51.13 37.91
N LEU A 13 7.32 51.00 39.21
CA LEU A 13 7.29 49.72 39.92
C LEU A 13 6.23 48.77 39.34
N GLY A 14 5.03 49.27 39.06
CA GLY A 14 3.97 48.49 38.42
C GLY A 14 4.38 47.93 37.06
N ASN A 15 5.03 48.74 36.23
CA ASN A 15 5.52 48.32 34.92
C ASN A 15 6.66 47.28 35.03
N GLN A 16 7.58 47.46 35.99
CA GLN A 16 8.63 46.46 36.24
C GLN A 16 8.05 45.11 36.67
N VAL A 17 7.09 45.12 37.60
CA VAL A 17 6.42 43.90 38.05
C VAL A 17 5.66 43.24 36.90
N ASN A 18 4.95 44.02 36.08
CA ASN A 18 4.19 43.49 34.96
C ASN A 18 5.11 42.82 33.92
N ASN A 19 6.25 43.44 33.60
CA ASN A 19 7.24 42.84 32.71
C ASN A 19 7.81 41.54 33.29
N ALA A 20 8.17 41.53 34.59
CA ALA A 20 8.68 40.33 35.25
C ALA A 20 7.64 39.18 35.29
N VAL A 21 6.35 39.51 35.39
CA VAL A 21 5.26 38.52 35.30
C VAL A 21 5.12 38.00 33.88
N ALA A 22 5.14 38.88 32.88
CA ALA A 22 5.06 38.50 31.47
C ALA A 22 6.22 37.55 31.09
N ASP A 23 7.45 37.86 31.53
CA ASP A 23 8.62 37.01 31.30
C ASP A 23 8.48 35.63 31.93
N LYS A 24 7.96 35.56 33.17
CA LYS A 24 7.69 34.27 33.85
C LYS A 24 6.61 33.46 33.15
N VAL A 25 5.55 34.10 32.67
CA VAL A 25 4.48 33.42 31.93
C VAL A 25 5.01 32.87 30.62
N ALA A 26 5.80 33.66 29.87
CA ALA A 26 6.44 33.21 28.64
C ALA A 26 7.38 32.01 28.87
N ALA A 27 8.21 32.08 29.92
CA ALA A 27 9.12 30.98 30.28
C ALA A 27 8.36 29.69 30.66
N ASN A 28 7.26 29.81 31.43
CA ASN A 28 6.43 28.66 31.79
C ASN A 28 5.71 28.07 30.58
N ALA A 29 5.19 28.91 29.68
CA ALA A 29 4.55 28.46 28.44
C ALA A 29 5.54 27.72 27.53
N ALA A 30 6.76 28.23 27.38
CA ALA A 30 7.83 27.56 26.64
C ALA A 30 8.16 26.19 27.25
N LYS A 31 8.26 26.10 28.58
CA LYS A 31 8.54 24.84 29.28
C LYS A 31 7.40 23.83 29.13
N MET A 32 6.15 24.27 29.18
CA MET A 32 4.98 23.42 28.94
C MET A 32 4.95 22.91 27.49
N LEU A 33 5.31 23.75 26.52
CA LEU A 33 5.44 23.35 25.12
C LEU A 33 6.54 22.30 24.93
N ASP A 34 7.72 22.53 25.51
CA ASP A 34 8.84 21.57 25.46
C ASP A 34 8.45 20.23 26.09
N GLN A 35 7.72 20.26 27.21
CA GLN A 35 7.24 19.05 27.86
C GLN A 35 6.19 18.32 27.00
N ALA A 36 5.22 19.05 26.44
CA ALA A 36 4.21 18.47 25.55
C ALA A 36 4.82 17.90 24.26
N LEU A 37 5.87 18.54 23.74
CA LEU A 37 6.68 18.01 22.65
C LEU A 37 7.39 16.75 23.11
N ASN A 38 8.11 16.75 24.24
CA ASN A 38 8.81 15.55 24.71
C ASN A 38 7.87 14.35 24.94
N GLU A 39 6.68 14.59 25.48
CA GLU A 39 5.69 13.55 25.76
C GLU A 39 5.03 12.99 24.49
N ASN A 40 4.82 13.83 23.46
CA ASN A 40 4.06 13.45 22.27
C ASN A 40 4.90 13.37 20.98
N TYR A 41 6.19 13.69 21.03
CA TYR A 41 7.05 13.76 19.84
C TYR A 41 7.11 12.42 19.13
N GLU A 42 7.31 11.32 19.86
CA GLU A 42 7.34 9.97 19.28
C GLU A 42 6.02 9.60 18.63
N ALA A 43 4.88 9.91 19.27
CA ALA A 43 3.56 9.64 18.73
C ALA A 43 3.29 10.46 17.45
N ILE A 44 3.65 11.74 17.45
CA ILE A 44 3.53 12.63 16.28
C ILE A 44 4.44 12.15 15.15
N LEU A 45 5.69 11.79 15.47
CA LEU A 45 6.67 11.28 14.52
C LEU A 45 6.16 9.97 13.88
N GLN A 46 5.68 9.03 14.70
CA GLN A 46 5.14 7.76 14.23
C GLN A 46 3.90 7.97 13.34
N ALA A 47 3.00 8.88 13.72
CA ALA A 47 1.83 9.21 12.90
C ALA A 47 2.21 9.81 11.54
N LYS A 48 3.20 10.71 11.51
CA LYS A 48 3.70 11.32 10.27
C LYS A 48 4.43 10.31 9.40
N LEU A 49 5.24 9.43 9.99
CA LEU A 49 5.93 8.35 9.29
C LEU A 49 4.92 7.38 8.65
N ASN A 50 3.92 6.95 9.41
CA ASN A 50 2.85 6.09 8.91
C ASN A 50 2.08 6.75 7.75
N ALA A 51 1.77 8.04 7.86
CA ALA A 51 1.11 8.77 6.79
C ALA A 51 1.96 8.82 5.51
N ALA A 52 3.27 9.06 5.64
CA ALA A 52 4.19 9.09 4.49
C ALA A 52 4.35 7.70 3.85
N VAL A 53 4.46 6.64 4.65
CA VAL A 53 4.54 5.26 4.19
C VAL A 53 3.25 4.87 3.44
N GLN A 54 2.08 5.19 4.01
CA GLN A 54 0.80 4.88 3.38
C GLN A 54 0.61 5.63 2.05
N ALA A 55 1.00 6.91 1.99
CA ALA A 55 0.95 7.69 0.75
C ALA A 55 1.83 7.05 -0.34
N THR A 56 3.04 6.64 0.02
CA THR A 56 4.00 6.00 -0.90
C THR A 56 3.48 4.64 -1.38
N LEU A 57 2.94 3.81 -0.48
CA LEU A 57 2.34 2.51 -0.82
C LEU A 57 1.15 2.67 -1.77
N ASN A 58 0.27 3.65 -1.52
CA ASN A 58 -0.88 3.91 -2.37
C ASN A 58 -0.43 4.33 -3.78
N GLU A 59 0.59 5.18 -3.88
CA GLU A 59 1.14 5.60 -5.17
C GLU A 59 1.77 4.43 -5.92
N HIS A 60 2.60 3.61 -5.26
CA HIS A 60 3.18 2.42 -5.85
C HIS A 60 2.12 1.42 -6.32
N THR A 61 1.08 1.20 -5.52
CA THR A 61 -0.04 0.31 -5.86
C THR A 61 -0.77 0.80 -7.10
N ALA A 62 -1.06 2.10 -7.19
CA ALA A 62 -1.71 2.69 -8.36
C ALA A 62 -0.86 2.55 -9.63
N ARG A 63 0.45 2.81 -9.54
CA ARG A 63 1.40 2.65 -10.66
C ARG A 63 1.51 1.19 -11.09
N ALA A 64 1.66 0.26 -10.15
CA ALA A 64 1.74 -1.17 -10.42
C ALA A 64 0.47 -1.70 -11.09
N LYS A 65 -0.71 -1.31 -10.59
CA LYS A 65 -2.00 -1.66 -11.19
C LYS A 65 -2.11 -1.17 -12.63
N LYS A 66 -1.73 0.09 -12.89
CA LYS A 66 -1.73 0.67 -14.25
C LYS A 66 -0.77 -0.07 -15.18
N HIS A 67 0.42 -0.43 -14.68
CA HIS A 67 1.39 -1.20 -15.45
C HIS A 67 0.89 -2.60 -15.78
N ALA A 68 0.32 -3.31 -14.79
CA ALA A 68 -0.26 -4.65 -14.99
C ALA A 68 -1.41 -4.62 -16.00
N GLN A 69 -2.29 -3.61 -15.94
CA GLN A 69 -3.36 -3.42 -16.92
C GLN A 69 -2.80 -3.18 -18.33
N LYS A 70 -1.78 -2.32 -18.47
CA LYS A 70 -1.14 -2.06 -19.76
C LYS A 70 -0.48 -3.32 -20.31
N PHE A 71 0.29 -4.04 -19.48
CA PHE A 71 0.94 -5.28 -19.85
C PHE A 71 -0.09 -6.32 -20.33
N LEU A 72 -1.17 -6.53 -19.57
CA LEU A 72 -2.24 -7.45 -19.95
C LEU A 72 -2.87 -7.07 -21.30
N SER A 73 -3.16 -5.79 -21.52
CA SER A 73 -3.76 -5.32 -22.78
C SER A 73 -2.82 -5.52 -23.98
N GLN A 74 -1.52 -5.27 -23.79
CA GLN A 74 -0.50 -5.44 -24.82
C GLN A 74 -0.31 -6.92 -25.15
N SER A 75 -0.18 -7.78 -24.13
CA SER A 75 -0.04 -9.23 -24.33
C SER A 75 -1.27 -9.84 -25.00
N LYS A 76 -2.50 -9.44 -24.62
CA LYS A 76 -3.71 -9.89 -25.30
C LYS A 76 -3.73 -9.49 -26.78
N THR A 77 -3.32 -8.26 -27.08
CA THR A 77 -3.26 -7.76 -28.46
C THR A 77 -2.20 -8.50 -29.28
N GLN A 78 -1.02 -8.74 -28.70
CA GLN A 78 0.04 -9.52 -29.34
C GLN A 78 -0.40 -10.97 -29.58
N LEU A 79 -1.00 -11.63 -28.59
CA LEU A 79 -1.52 -12.98 -28.73
C LEU A 79 -2.61 -13.07 -29.80
N ALA A 80 -3.56 -12.13 -29.82
CA ALA A 80 -4.59 -12.09 -30.86
C ALA A 80 -3.98 -11.92 -32.26
N GLY A 81 -2.97 -11.05 -32.40
CA GLY A 81 -2.21 -10.88 -33.64
C GLY A 81 -1.49 -12.16 -34.06
N SER A 82 -0.75 -12.80 -33.15
CA SER A 82 -0.07 -14.06 -33.42
C SER A 82 -1.03 -15.19 -33.77
N ILE A 83 -2.21 -15.28 -33.13
CA ILE A 83 -3.23 -16.27 -33.46
C ILE A 83 -3.80 -16.03 -34.86
N MET A 84 -4.15 -14.78 -35.21
CA MET A 84 -4.62 -14.46 -36.56
C MET A 84 -3.56 -14.75 -37.62
N GLU A 85 -2.31 -14.37 -37.37
CA GLU A 85 -1.19 -14.62 -38.28
C GLU A 85 -0.94 -16.12 -38.45
N THR A 86 -0.98 -16.88 -37.35
CA THR A 86 -0.87 -18.35 -37.38
C THR A 86 -2.03 -18.97 -38.14
N GLN A 87 -3.27 -18.52 -37.95
CA GLN A 87 -4.43 -19.02 -38.71
C GLN A 87 -4.35 -18.66 -40.21
N HIS A 88 -3.82 -17.49 -40.52
CA HIS A 88 -3.66 -17.04 -41.91
C HIS A 88 -2.52 -17.78 -42.62
N GLN A 89 -1.39 -18.02 -41.96
CA GLN A 89 -0.26 -18.77 -42.51
C GLN A 89 -0.54 -20.28 -42.54
N THR A 90 -1.28 -20.78 -41.56
CA THR A 90 -1.68 -22.18 -41.41
C THR A 90 -3.15 -22.32 -41.78
N GLN A 91 -3.57 -21.86 -42.97
CA GLN A 91 -4.88 -22.24 -43.48
C GLN A 91 -4.97 -23.76 -43.39
N LEU A 92 -5.91 -24.25 -42.57
CA LEU A 92 -6.20 -25.66 -42.33
C LEU A 92 -6.81 -26.30 -43.61
N GLN A 93 -6.17 -26.14 -44.77
CA GLN A 93 -6.52 -26.78 -46.04
C GLN A 93 -6.39 -28.30 -45.99
N GLN A 94 -6.00 -28.88 -44.85
CA GLN A 94 -5.83 -30.32 -44.67
C GLN A 94 -6.75 -30.96 -43.63
N LEU A 95 -7.50 -30.19 -42.82
CA LEU A 95 -8.38 -30.78 -41.81
C LEU A 95 -9.71 -31.30 -42.39
N THR A 96 -10.15 -30.81 -43.54
CA THR A 96 -11.41 -31.27 -44.16
C THR A 96 -11.33 -32.66 -44.77
N THR A 97 -10.13 -33.25 -44.89
CA THR A 97 -9.96 -34.52 -45.60
C THR A 97 -9.79 -35.73 -44.67
N ASN A 98 -9.45 -35.54 -43.39
CA ASN A 98 -9.06 -36.65 -42.49
C ASN A 98 -9.70 -36.62 -41.08
N LEU A 99 -10.56 -35.66 -40.74
CA LEU A 99 -11.27 -35.66 -39.45
C LEU A 99 -12.58 -36.43 -39.56
N ASN A 100 -12.52 -37.73 -39.26
CA ASN A 100 -13.71 -38.49 -38.91
C ASN A 100 -14.16 -38.03 -37.51
N LEU A 101 -15.26 -37.29 -37.45
CA LEU A 101 -15.82 -36.74 -36.21
C LEU A 101 -16.73 -37.73 -35.47
N ASP A 102 -16.92 -38.93 -36.01
CA ASP A 102 -17.78 -39.97 -35.42
C ASP A 102 -17.24 -40.53 -34.08
N GLU A 103 -15.96 -40.29 -33.74
CA GLU A 103 -15.36 -40.70 -32.46
C GLU A 103 -15.36 -39.61 -31.38
N LEU A 104 -15.79 -38.37 -31.71
CA LEU A 104 -15.77 -37.25 -30.74
C LEU A 104 -16.97 -37.29 -29.77
N ASP A 105 -18.05 -37.99 -30.14
CA ASP A 105 -19.24 -38.13 -29.29
C ASP A 105 -19.00 -39.06 -28.07
N ASP A 106 -17.92 -39.85 -28.07
CA ASP A 106 -17.50 -40.69 -26.93
C ASP A 106 -16.55 -39.96 -25.95
N PHE A 107 -16.15 -38.71 -26.23
CA PHE A 107 -15.15 -38.01 -25.42
C PHE A 107 -15.70 -37.40 -24.11
N ASP A 108 -17.01 -37.43 -23.86
CA ASP A 108 -17.64 -36.56 -22.85
C ASP A 108 -18.10 -37.25 -21.54
N CYS A 109 -17.69 -38.50 -21.24
CA CYS A 109 -18.20 -39.21 -20.05
C CYS A 109 -17.17 -39.69 -19.01
N ASP A 110 -15.88 -39.81 -19.32
CA ASP A 110 -14.92 -40.51 -18.43
C ASP A 110 -13.92 -39.63 -17.65
N LEU A 111 -13.93 -38.30 -17.83
CA LEU A 111 -12.97 -37.40 -17.17
C LEU A 111 -13.41 -36.90 -15.78
N LEU A 112 -14.68 -37.03 -15.42
CA LEU A 112 -15.23 -36.62 -14.12
C LEU A 112 -14.52 -37.26 -12.90
N PRO A 113 -14.20 -38.57 -12.90
CA PRO A 113 -13.50 -39.21 -11.78
C PRO A 113 -12.06 -38.69 -11.63
N GLU A 114 -11.38 -38.41 -12.73
CA GLU A 114 -9.98 -37.98 -12.75
C GLU A 114 -9.84 -36.51 -12.29
N VAL A 115 -10.77 -35.65 -12.70
CA VAL A 115 -10.86 -34.25 -12.24
C VAL A 115 -11.20 -34.21 -10.74
N THR A 116 -12.09 -35.08 -10.26
CA THR A 116 -12.43 -35.15 -8.82
C THR A 116 -11.23 -35.60 -8.00
N LYS A 117 -10.49 -36.61 -8.49
CA LYS A 117 -9.27 -37.09 -7.83
C LYS A 117 -8.19 -36.01 -7.73
N MET A 118 -7.97 -35.24 -8.80
CA MET A 118 -7.01 -34.12 -8.77
C MET A 118 -7.45 -32.99 -7.84
N ALA A 119 -8.76 -32.73 -7.70
CA ALA A 119 -9.27 -31.73 -6.77
C ALA A 119 -9.06 -32.14 -5.30
N ASP A 120 -9.24 -33.43 -4.99
CA ASP A 120 -8.96 -33.97 -3.65
C ASP A 120 -7.46 -33.95 -3.33
N GLU A 121 -6.60 -34.34 -4.29
CA GLU A 121 -5.13 -34.31 -4.11
C GLU A 121 -4.58 -32.87 -3.97
N ALA A 122 -5.21 -31.87 -4.59
CA ALA A 122 -4.85 -30.47 -4.43
C ALA A 122 -5.32 -29.86 -3.08
N GLY A 123 -6.34 -30.46 -2.45
CA GLY A 123 -6.84 -30.06 -1.13
C GLY A 123 -5.90 -30.42 0.02
N ASP A 124 -4.95 -31.34 -0.20
CA ASP A 124 -4.06 -31.91 0.83
C ASP A 124 -2.60 -31.44 0.71
N ILE A 125 -2.35 -30.31 0.03
CA ILE A 125 -1.02 -29.68 0.02
C ILE A 125 -0.75 -29.09 1.41
N VAL A 126 -0.21 -29.91 2.31
CA VAL A 126 0.33 -29.48 3.60
C VAL A 126 1.67 -28.78 3.33
N ILE A 127 1.72 -27.48 3.62
CA ILE A 127 2.96 -26.71 3.61
C ILE A 127 3.78 -27.12 4.85
N GLU A 128 4.76 -27.98 4.67
CA GLU A 128 5.75 -28.27 5.72
C GLU A 128 6.75 -27.12 5.81
N VAL A 129 6.67 -26.40 6.93
CA VAL A 129 7.54 -25.25 7.23
C VAL A 129 8.97 -25.73 7.46
N ASN A 130 9.90 -25.28 6.62
CA ASN A 130 11.32 -25.59 6.79
C ASN A 130 12.02 -24.47 7.57
N GLU A 131 12.26 -24.70 8.86
CA GLU A 131 12.89 -23.74 9.78
C GLU A 131 14.34 -23.34 9.41
N SER A 132 14.98 -24.04 8.46
CA SER A 132 16.33 -23.72 7.98
C SER A 132 16.34 -22.81 6.74
N SER A 133 15.16 -22.50 6.17
CA SER A 133 15.04 -21.69 4.97
C SER A 133 15.13 -20.20 5.30
N ALA A 134 16.14 -19.51 4.75
CA ALA A 134 16.28 -18.06 4.87
C ALA A 134 15.17 -17.25 4.16
N ILE A 135 14.32 -17.93 3.38
CA ILE A 135 13.24 -17.30 2.60
C ILE A 135 11.85 -17.61 3.18
N GLY A 136 11.76 -18.59 4.10
CA GLY A 136 10.52 -18.98 4.77
C GLY A 136 9.44 -19.52 3.83
N PHE A 137 9.20 -20.82 3.89
CA PHE A 137 7.84 -21.37 3.83
C PHE A 137 7.77 -22.43 4.90
#